data_AF-A0A1E7FYZ1-F1
#
_entry.id   AF-A0A1E7FYZ1-F1
#
_cell.length_a   1.000
_cell.length_b   1.000
_cell.length_c   1.000
_cell.angle_alpha   90.00
_cell.angle_beta   90.00
_cell.angle_gamma   90.00
#
_symmetry.space_group_name_H-M   'P 1'
#
loop_
_entity.id
_entity.type
_entity.pdbx_description
1 polymer ?
#
loop_
_entity_poly.entity_id
_entity_poly.type
_entity_poly.pdbx_seq_one_letter_code
_entity_poly.pdbx_strand_id
1 'polypeptide(L)'
;MGVLTRKQYECLVDGNNSDAATTTTLQWIYIRMIAGMQDGVFPNSATFEGVCTNAVLALNDSMYGIGDSLDAKIPLAYAQFVQLLVDSLLFLSPFALYSELGMWSIPAVFLLNLFYGGMLDLSKILLFPLEESSDDFYKDTSVNMDIGVLIRESNVNSNRWKAGLETLPF
;
A
#
# COMPACT_ATOMS: atom_id res chain seq x y z
N MET A 1 21.58 -2.47 4.07
CA MET A 1 21.27 -3.78 4.69
C MET A 1 20.12 -4.37 3.89
N GLY A 2 20.33 -5.50 3.23
CA GLY A 2 19.27 -6.19 2.48
C GLY A 2 18.29 -6.86 3.43
N VAL A 3 16.99 -6.81 3.09
CA VAL A 3 15.89 -7.41 3.87
C VAL A 3 16.00 -8.94 3.94
N LEU A 4 16.66 -9.56 2.96
CA LEU A 4 16.91 -11.00 2.89
C LEU A 4 18.40 -11.28 2.79
N THR A 5 18.85 -12.36 3.44
CA THR A 5 20.18 -12.90 3.19
C THR A 5 20.23 -13.60 1.84
N ARG A 6 21.42 -13.67 1.22
CA ARG A 6 21.60 -14.30 -0.10
C ARG A 6 21.11 -15.75 -0.15
N LYS A 7 21.32 -16.51 0.92
CA LYS A 7 20.82 -17.88 1.06
C LYS A 7 19.30 -17.97 1.14
N GLN A 8 18.65 -17.05 1.84
CA GLN A 8 17.19 -16.98 1.91
C GLN A 8 16.59 -16.58 0.57
N TYR A 9 17.23 -15.65 -0.15
CA TYR A 9 16.84 -15.27 -1.49
C TYR A 9 16.94 -16.44 -2.48
N GLU A 10 18.07 -17.15 -2.49
CA GLU A 10 18.26 -18.33 -3.34
C GLU A 10 17.21 -19.41 -3.05
N CYS A 11 16.92 -19.68 -1.76
CA CYS A 11 15.88 -20.63 -1.38
C CYS A 11 14.45 -20.19 -1.76
N LEU A 12 14.16 -18.88 -1.79
CA LEU A 12 12.86 -18.36 -2.26
C LEU A 12 12.72 -18.47 -3.78
N VAL A 13 13.81 -18.22 -4.53
CA VAL A 13 13.84 -18.31 -5.99
C VAL A 13 13.75 -19.77 -6.45
N ASP A 14 14.44 -20.69 -5.78
CA ASP A 14 14.37 -22.14 -6.05
C ASP A 14 12.99 -22.73 -5.72
N GLY A 15 12.24 -22.11 -4.81
CA GLY A 15 10.92 -22.56 -4.36
C GLY A 15 9.78 -22.39 -5.37
N ASN A 16 10.03 -21.80 -6.54
CA ASN A 16 9.09 -21.62 -7.66
C ASN A 16 7.66 -21.17 -7.28
N ASN A 17 7.54 -20.31 -6.27
CA ASN A 17 6.28 -19.80 -5.73
C ASN A 17 6.28 -18.26 -5.76
N SER A 18 6.32 -17.68 -6.97
CA SER A 18 6.38 -16.23 -7.17
C SER A 18 5.22 -15.48 -6.50
N ASP A 19 4.02 -16.06 -6.49
CA ASP A 19 2.83 -15.45 -5.86
C ASP A 19 2.75 -15.66 -4.34
N ALA A 20 3.48 -16.63 -3.78
CA ALA A 20 3.40 -16.99 -2.37
C ALA A 20 4.69 -16.68 -1.58
N ALA A 21 5.61 -15.88 -2.15
CA ALA A 21 6.88 -15.54 -1.50
C ALA A 21 6.67 -14.88 -0.12
N THR A 22 5.68 -14.00 -0.02
CA THR A 22 5.27 -13.34 1.24
C THR A 22 4.74 -14.33 2.27
N THR A 23 3.89 -15.28 1.85
CA THR A 23 3.36 -16.34 2.74
C THR A 23 4.46 -17.32 3.16
N THR A 24 5.42 -17.60 2.28
CA THR A 24 6.52 -18.53 2.52
C THR A 24 7.47 -17.99 3.58
N THR A 25 7.80 -16.69 3.54
CA THR A 25 8.62 -16.06 4.59
C THR A 25 7.94 -16.08 5.95
N LEU A 26 6.62 -15.87 6.02
CA LEU A 26 5.86 -16.00 7.25
C LEU A 26 5.88 -17.44 7.81
N GLN A 27 5.69 -18.44 6.94
CA GLN A 27 5.78 -19.85 7.32
C GLN A 27 7.17 -20.22 7.86
N TRP A 28 8.24 -19.66 7.30
CA TRP A 28 9.59 -19.86 7.83
C TRP A 28 9.76 -19.29 9.24
N ILE A 29 9.18 -18.12 9.52
CA ILE A 29 9.17 -17.54 10.87
C ILE A 29 8.45 -18.48 11.83
N TYR A 30 7.28 -18.99 11.45
CA TYR A 30 6.51 -19.92 12.28
C TYR A 30 7.26 -21.23 12.57
N ILE A 31 7.86 -21.85 11.56
CA ILE A 31 8.68 -23.07 11.73
C ILE A 31 9.86 -22.81 12.69
N ARG A 32 10.50 -21.65 12.60
CA ARG A 32 11.59 -21.26 13.52
C ARG A 32 11.09 -21.08 14.95
N MET A 33 9.89 -20.54 15.15
CA MET A 33 9.28 -20.41 16.49
C MET A 33 9.00 -21.79 17.10
N ILE A 34 8.45 -22.72 16.32
CA ILE A 34 8.22 -24.11 16.77
C ILE A 34 9.54 -24.81 17.12
N ALA A 35 10.56 -24.70 16.26
CA ALA A 35 11.87 -25.26 16.54
C ALA A 35 12.48 -24.68 17.84
N GLY A 36 12.36 -23.37 18.08
CA GLY A 36 12.81 -22.73 19.31
C GLY A 36 12.06 -23.19 20.57
N MET A 37 10.78 -23.57 20.46
CA MET A 37 10.03 -24.19 21.55
C MET A 37 10.50 -25.62 21.83
N GLN A 38 10.85 -26.38 20.79
CA GLN A 38 11.41 -27.74 20.91
C GLN A 38 12.81 -27.73 21.52
N ASP A 39 13.63 -26.75 21.16
CA ASP A 39 14.98 -26.56 21.69
C ASP A 39 14.99 -26.00 23.14
N GLY A 40 13.81 -25.71 23.70
CA GLY A 40 13.65 -25.19 25.07
C GLY A 40 14.09 -23.74 25.25
N VAL A 41 14.36 -23.01 24.16
CA VAL A 41 14.68 -21.58 24.17
C VAL A 41 13.46 -20.75 24.57
N PHE A 42 12.28 -21.20 24.14
CA PHE A 42 11.00 -20.63 24.53
C PHE A 42 10.26 -21.53 25.52
N PRO A 43 9.45 -20.95 26.43
CA PRO A 43 8.59 -21.74 27.29
C PRO A 43 7.60 -22.55 26.44
N ASN A 44 7.74 -23.87 26.50
CA ASN A 44 6.85 -24.81 25.81
C ASN A 44 5.53 -24.94 26.59
N SER A 45 4.74 -23.88 26.57
CA SER A 45 3.40 -23.83 27.16
C SER A 45 2.35 -23.64 26.08
N ALA A 46 1.23 -24.36 26.20
CA ALA A 46 0.13 -24.27 25.24
C ALA A 46 -0.45 -22.84 25.13
N THR A 47 -0.33 -22.04 26.19
CA THR A 47 -0.75 -20.64 26.20
C THR A 47 0.19 -19.75 25.38
N PHE A 48 1.51 -19.94 25.49
CA PHE A 48 2.48 -19.20 24.70
C PHE A 48 2.38 -19.54 23.21
N GLU A 49 2.28 -20.84 22.88
CA GLU A 49 2.09 -21.30 21.51
C GLU A 49 0.82 -20.72 20.87
N GLY A 50 -0.29 -20.69 21.62
CA GLY A 50 -1.55 -20.09 21.16
C GLY A 50 -1.44 -18.60 20.87
N VAL A 51 -0.76 -17.83 21.74
CA VAL A 51 -0.54 -16.38 21.52
C VAL A 51 0.35 -16.14 20.30
N CYS A 52 1.45 -16.89 20.16
CA CYS A 52 2.34 -16.77 19.00
C CYS A 52 1.64 -17.14 17.70
N THR A 53 0.87 -18.23 17.69
CA THR A 53 0.11 -18.66 16.51
C THR A 53 -0.94 -17.61 16.12
N ASN A 54 -1.67 -17.05 17.08
CA ASN A 54 -2.63 -15.98 16.82
C ASN A 54 -1.95 -14.72 16.25
N ALA A 55 -0.76 -14.36 16.73
CA ALA A 55 -0.02 -13.22 16.20
C ALA A 55 0.43 -13.45 14.75
N VAL A 56 0.89 -14.66 14.41
CA VAL A 56 1.26 -15.04 13.04
C VAL A 56 0.03 -15.04 12.11
N LEU A 57 -1.10 -15.56 12.57
CA LEU A 57 -2.35 -15.54 11.81
C LEU A 57 -2.88 -14.12 11.61
N ALA A 58 -2.82 -13.25 12.62
CA ALA A 58 -3.20 -11.85 12.50
C ALA A 58 -2.30 -11.10 11.49
N LEU A 59 -1.00 -11.39 11.48
CA LEU A 59 -0.10 -10.84 10.48
C LEU A 59 -0.46 -11.33 9.07
N ASN A 60 -0.73 -12.62 8.92
CA ASN A 60 -1.18 -13.20 7.66
C ASN A 60 -2.46 -12.53 7.14
N ASP A 61 -3.46 -12.37 8.00
CA ASP A 61 -4.73 -11.71 7.69
C ASP A 61 -4.51 -10.25 7.24
N SER A 62 -3.65 -9.50 7.93
CA SER A 62 -3.32 -8.13 7.54
C SER A 62 -2.63 -8.06 6.17
N MET A 63 -1.80 -9.04 5.82
CA MET A 63 -1.11 -9.10 4.53
C MET A 63 -2.10 -9.39 3.39
N TYR A 64 -3.02 -10.32 3.59
CA TYR A 64 -4.08 -10.61 2.61
C TYR A 64 -5.09 -9.47 2.52
N GLY A 65 -5.41 -8.79 3.61
CA GLY A 65 -6.32 -7.64 3.62
C GLY A 65 -5.81 -6.46 2.78
N ILE A 66 -4.49 -6.26 2.69
CA ILE A 66 -3.89 -5.27 1.78
C ILE A 66 -4.09 -5.69 0.33
N GLY A 67 -3.86 -6.97 0.00
CA GLY A 67 -4.08 -7.51 -1.34
C GLY A 67 -5.54 -7.40 -1.76
N ASP A 68 -6.47 -7.81 -0.89
CA ASP A 68 -7.92 -7.72 -1.14
C ASP A 68 -8.39 -6.26 -1.28
N SER A 69 -7.86 -5.34 -0.47
CA SER A 69 -8.14 -3.90 -0.62
C SER A 69 -7.60 -3.33 -1.94
N LEU A 70 -6.51 -3.90 -2.46
CA LEU A 70 -5.94 -3.52 -3.76
C LEU A 70 -6.69 -4.18 -4.93
N ASP A 71 -7.27 -5.36 -4.76
CA ASP A 71 -8.05 -6.04 -5.79
C ASP A 71 -9.51 -5.55 -5.83
N ALA A 72 -10.06 -5.12 -4.69
CA ALA A 72 -11.39 -4.51 -4.54
C ALA A 72 -11.46 -3.07 -5.06
N LYS A 73 -10.65 -2.73 -6.07
CA LYS A 73 -10.66 -1.42 -6.75
C LYS A 73 -12.04 -1.13 -7.33
N ILE A 74 -12.44 0.13 -7.28
CA ILE A 74 -13.64 0.62 -7.98
C ILE A 74 -13.49 0.23 -9.47
N PRO A 75 -14.53 -0.35 -10.11
CA PRO A 75 -14.44 -0.76 -11.49
C PRO A 75 -13.94 0.39 -12.38
N LEU A 76 -12.93 0.10 -13.21
CA LEU A 76 -12.31 1.08 -14.11
C LEU A 76 -13.33 1.87 -14.95
N ALA A 77 -14.44 1.22 -15.30
CA ALA A 77 -15.56 1.83 -16.02
C ALA A 77 -16.18 3.03 -15.30
N TYR A 78 -16.27 3.01 -13.96
CA TYR A 78 -16.80 4.12 -13.18
C TYR A 78 -15.86 5.34 -13.23
N ALA A 79 -14.55 5.12 -13.06
CA ALA A 79 -13.55 6.18 -13.16
C ALA A 79 -13.54 6.82 -14.55
N GLN A 80 -13.62 6.00 -15.60
CA GLN A 80 -13.70 6.46 -16.99
C GLN A 80 -14.99 7.23 -17.28
N PHE A 81 -16.12 6.80 -16.72
CA PHE A 81 -17.40 7.50 -16.89
C PHE A 81 -17.38 8.89 -16.25
N VAL A 82 -16.87 9.02 -15.02
CA VAL A 82 -16.74 10.32 -14.34
C VAL A 82 -15.77 11.23 -15.09
N GLN A 83 -14.68 10.69 -15.61
CA GLN A 83 -13.73 11.45 -16.43
C GLN A 83 -14.39 11.99 -17.71
N LEU A 84 -15.09 11.13 -18.47
CA LEU A 84 -15.81 11.57 -19.68
C LEU A 84 -16.88 12.63 -19.36
N LEU A 85 -17.56 12.51 -18.23
CA LEU A 85 -18.55 13.49 -17.80
C LEU A 85 -17.90 14.86 -17.53
N VAL A 86 -16.81 14.90 -16.75
CA VAL A 86 -16.08 16.13 -16.45
C VAL A 86 -15.47 16.74 -17.72
N ASP A 87 -14.88 15.92 -18.58
CA ASP A 87 -14.27 16.37 -19.84
C ASP A 87 -15.33 16.94 -20.79
N SER A 88 -16.50 16.30 -20.89
CA SER A 88 -17.62 16.81 -21.71
C SER A 88 -18.20 18.12 -21.17
N LEU A 89 -18.29 18.27 -19.84
CA LEU A 89 -18.74 19.50 -19.19
C LEU A 89 -17.78 20.65 -19.46
N LEU A 90 -16.47 20.41 -19.30
CA LEU A 90 -15.44 21.42 -19.55
C LEU A 90 -15.34 21.79 -21.03
N PHE A 91 -15.56 20.83 -21.94
CA PHE A 91 -15.61 21.07 -23.37
C PHE A 91 -16.82 21.91 -23.80
N LEU A 92 -17.99 21.68 -23.20
CA LEU A 92 -19.22 22.43 -23.50
C LEU A 92 -19.29 23.80 -22.80
N SER A 93 -18.61 23.95 -21.66
CA SER A 93 -18.54 25.17 -20.86
C SER A 93 -18.23 26.45 -21.65
N PRO A 94 -17.21 26.53 -22.53
CA PRO A 94 -16.92 27.74 -23.29
C PRO A 94 -18.05 28.14 -24.25
N PHE A 95 -18.74 27.19 -24.88
CA PHE A 95 -19.83 27.48 -25.81
C PHE A 95 -21.08 28.00 -25.07
N ALA A 96 -21.37 27.45 -23.89
CA ALA A 96 -22.50 27.87 -23.08
C ALA A 96 -22.27 29.26 -22.45
N LEU A 97 -21.10 29.49 -21.83
CA LEU A 97 -20.80 30.75 -21.13
C LEU A 97 -20.57 31.92 -22.09
N TYR A 98 -20.10 31.67 -23.32
CA TYR A 98 -19.86 32.75 -24.28
C TYR A 98 -21.17 33.48 -24.67
N SER A 99 -22.29 32.76 -24.71
CA SER A 99 -23.60 33.32 -25.07
C SER A 99 -24.15 34.30 -24.03
N GLU A 100 -23.77 34.16 -22.75
CA GLU A 100 -24.28 35.03 -21.67
C GLU A 100 -23.26 36.06 -21.18
N LEU A 101 -21.98 35.67 -21.05
CA LEU A 101 -20.94 36.49 -20.41
C LEU A 101 -19.99 37.19 -21.38
N GLY A 102 -20.00 36.84 -22.68
CA GLY A 102 -19.09 37.40 -23.68
C GLY A 102 -17.62 37.25 -23.28
N MET A 103 -16.85 38.35 -23.17
CA MET A 103 -15.42 38.35 -22.84
C MET A 103 -15.11 37.82 -21.42
N TRP A 104 -16.06 37.95 -20.47
CA TRP A 104 -15.90 37.42 -19.11
C TRP A 104 -15.98 35.89 -19.02
N SER A 105 -16.36 35.22 -20.11
CA SER A 105 -16.37 33.75 -20.19
C SER A 105 -14.96 33.15 -20.04
N ILE A 106 -13.91 33.85 -20.50
CA ILE A 106 -12.54 33.33 -20.48
C ILE A 106 -12.05 33.03 -19.05
N PRO A 107 -12.07 33.99 -18.09
CA PRO A 107 -11.65 33.71 -16.72
C PRO A 107 -12.60 32.74 -15.99
N ALA A 108 -13.90 32.74 -16.31
CA ALA A 108 -14.88 31.85 -15.69
C ALA A 108 -14.67 30.39 -16.12
N VAL A 109 -14.42 30.14 -17.40
CA VAL A 109 -14.08 28.80 -17.93
C VAL A 109 -12.74 28.32 -17.38
N PHE A 110 -11.75 29.21 -17.24
CA PHE A 110 -10.49 28.87 -16.60
C PHE A 110 -10.67 28.42 -15.14
N LEU A 111 -11.49 29.14 -14.36
CA LEU A 111 -11.77 28.79 -12.97
C LEU A 111 -12.56 27.47 -12.86
N LEU A 112 -13.52 27.24 -13.77
CA LEU A 112 -14.23 25.96 -13.88
C LEU A 112 -13.28 24.81 -14.20
N ASN A 113 -12.36 25.00 -15.14
CA ASN A 113 -11.36 23.99 -15.51
C ASN A 113 -10.44 23.67 -14.34
N LEU A 114 -9.94 24.70 -13.64
CA LEU A 114 -9.10 24.51 -12.46
C LEU A 114 -9.84 23.75 -11.35
N PHE A 115 -11.10 24.10 -11.09
CA PHE A 115 -11.89 23.49 -10.01
C PHE A 115 -12.31 22.05 -10.34
N TYR A 116 -12.96 21.82 -11.48
CA TYR A 116 -13.46 20.49 -11.84
C TYR A 116 -12.34 19.54 -12.28
N GLY A 117 -11.34 20.04 -13.02
CA GLY A 117 -10.14 19.26 -13.36
C GLY A 117 -9.33 18.91 -12.10
N GLY A 118 -9.08 19.89 -11.23
CA GLY A 118 -8.36 19.65 -9.98
C GLY A 118 -9.06 18.69 -9.02
N MET A 119 -10.40 18.77 -8.90
CA MET A 119 -11.17 17.79 -8.10
C MET A 119 -11.10 16.38 -8.69
N LEU A 120 -11.14 16.25 -10.02
CA LEU A 120 -11.00 14.96 -10.70
C LEU A 120 -9.62 14.36 -10.43
N ASP A 121 -8.56 15.15 -10.55
CA ASP A 121 -7.19 14.70 -10.31
C ASP A 121 -6.97 14.32 -8.83
N LEU A 122 -7.52 15.09 -7.89
CA LEU A 122 -7.51 14.74 -6.47
C LEU A 122 -8.23 13.40 -6.21
N SER A 123 -9.39 13.18 -6.85
CA SER A 123 -10.13 11.93 -6.70
C SER A 123 -9.35 10.72 -7.23
N LYS A 124 -8.56 10.89 -8.31
CA LYS A 124 -7.69 9.86 -8.86
C LYS A 124 -6.52 9.54 -7.92
N ILE A 125 -5.89 10.57 -7.32
CA ILE A 125 -4.82 10.40 -6.33
C ILE A 125 -5.33 9.64 -5.11
N LEU A 126 -6.52 9.99 -4.60
CA LEU A 126 -7.11 9.31 -3.44
C LEU A 126 -7.58 7.88 -3.75
N LEU A 127 -7.88 7.57 -5.01
CA LEU A 127 -8.26 6.23 -5.43
C LEU A 127 -7.07 5.26 -5.47
N PHE A 128 -5.85 5.77 -5.68
CA PHE A 128 -4.64 4.96 -5.79
C PHE A 128 -3.48 5.51 -4.94
N PRO A 129 -3.59 5.51 -3.60
CA PRO A 129 -2.57 6.07 -2.71
C PRO A 129 -1.30 5.21 -2.57
N LEU A 130 -1.35 3.94 -3.00
CA LEU A 130 -0.27 2.95 -2.88
C LEU A 130 0.36 2.57 -4.23
N GLU A 131 -0.23 3.00 -5.35
CA GLU A 131 0.29 2.68 -6.67
C GLU A 131 1.34 3.74 -7.03
N GLU A 132 2.57 3.30 -7.30
CA GLU A 132 3.58 4.16 -7.91
C GLU A 132 3.13 4.42 -9.36
N SER A 133 2.29 5.44 -9.53
CA SER A 133 1.81 5.87 -10.84
C SER A 133 3.04 6.16 -11.71
N SER A 134 3.18 5.44 -12.83
CA SER A 134 4.26 5.62 -13.80
C SER A 134 4.31 7.02 -14.42
N ASP A 135 3.25 7.80 -14.24
CA ASP A 135 3.18 9.20 -14.65
C ASP A 135 3.94 10.08 -13.66
N ASP A 136 5.03 10.70 -14.12
CA ASP A 136 5.90 11.58 -13.33
C ASP A 136 5.17 12.75 -12.65
N PHE A 137 3.95 13.07 -13.11
CA PHE A 137 3.14 14.16 -12.56
C PHE A 137 2.65 13.89 -11.12
N TYR A 138 2.43 12.63 -10.75
CA TYR A 138 1.86 12.26 -9.45
C TYR A 138 2.90 11.76 -8.44
N LYS A 139 4.16 11.55 -8.86
CA LYS A 139 5.27 11.10 -8.00
C LYS A 139 5.61 12.04 -6.84
N ASP A 140 5.52 13.35 -7.05
CA ASP A 140 5.87 14.36 -6.04
C ASP A 140 4.67 14.83 -5.19
N THR A 141 3.52 14.15 -5.30
CA THR A 141 2.34 14.53 -4.52
C THR A 141 2.48 14.05 -3.07
N SER A 142 2.30 14.96 -2.10
CA SER A 142 2.44 14.70 -0.66
C SER A 142 1.47 13.66 -0.07
N VAL A 143 0.51 13.19 -0.87
CA VAL A 143 -0.48 12.16 -0.50
C VAL A 143 -0.01 10.76 -0.92
N ASN A 144 1.05 10.66 -1.73
CA ASN A 144 1.60 9.37 -2.14
C ASN A 144 2.33 8.73 -0.97
N MET A 145 1.87 7.56 -0.55
CA MET A 145 2.42 6.87 0.62
C MET A 145 3.69 6.14 0.20
N ASP A 146 4.86 6.68 0.57
CA ASP A 146 6.14 6.04 0.27
C ASP A 146 6.29 4.71 1.04
N ILE A 147 6.07 3.61 0.33
CA ILE A 147 6.22 2.24 0.83
C ILE A 147 7.64 2.01 1.38
N GLY A 148 8.66 2.65 0.78
CA GLY A 148 10.04 2.57 1.24
C GLY A 148 10.24 3.19 2.62
N VAL A 149 9.59 4.32 2.90
CA VAL A 149 9.59 4.95 4.24
C VAL A 149 8.89 4.04 5.24
N LEU A 150 7.71 3.50 4.91
CA LEU A 150 7.00 2.57 5.78
C LEU A 150 7.82 1.32 6.13
N ILE A 151 8.45 0.70 5.13
CA ILE A 151 9.34 -0.46 5.35
C ILE A 151 10.51 -0.06 6.24
N ARG A 152 11.10 1.11 6.03
CA ARG A 152 12.22 1.60 6.84
C ARG A 152 11.79 1.83 8.29
N GLU A 153 10.67 2.50 8.53
CA GLU A 153 10.16 2.77 9.88
C GLU A 153 9.76 1.47 10.60
N SER A 154 9.09 0.55 9.90
CA SER A 154 8.74 -0.77 10.42
C SER A 154 9.98 -1.57 10.82
N ASN A 155 11.04 -1.54 9.98
CA ASN A 155 12.30 -2.20 10.28
C ASN A 155 13.05 -1.55 11.45
N VAL A 156 13.08 -0.21 11.54
CA VAL A 156 13.69 0.50 12.67
C VAL A 156 12.99 0.14 13.97
N ASN A 157 11.66 0.13 13.99
CA ASN A 157 10.88 -0.27 15.16
C ASN A 157 11.09 -1.75 15.52
N SER A 158 11.22 -2.64 14.54
CA SER A 158 11.51 -4.06 14.79
C SER A 158 12.89 -4.27 15.44
N ASN A 159 13.91 -3.54 14.98
CA ASN A 159 15.24 -3.58 15.59
C ASN A 159 15.25 -3.06 17.03
N ARG A 160 14.39 -2.09 17.36
CA ARG A 160 14.23 -1.60 18.74
C ARG A 160 13.79 -2.71 19.69
N TRP A 161 12.83 -3.54 19.29
CA TRP A 161 12.36 -4.67 20.11
C TRP A 161 13.43 -5.75 20.26
N LYS A 162 14.21 -6.00 19.20
CA LYS A 162 15.34 -6.92 19.25
C LYS A 162 16.42 -6.45 20.24
N ALA A 163 16.80 -5.17 20.19
CA ALA A 163 17.75 -4.58 21.13
C ALA A 163 17.19 -4.57 22.56
N GLY A 164 15.89 -4.34 22.73
CA GLY A 164 15.21 -4.46 24.02
C GLY A 164 15.26 -5.88 24.59
N LEU A 165 15.22 -6.90 23.72
CA LEU A 165 15.36 -8.30 24.12
C LEU A 165 16.75 -8.61 24.69
N GLU A 166 17.81 -8.01 24.14
CA GLU A 166 19.18 -8.14 24.66
C GLU A 166 19.36 -7.50 26.05
N THR A 167 18.49 -6.54 26.40
CA THR A 167 18.49 -5.86 27.71
C THR A 167 17.52 -6.46 28.73
N LEU A 168 16.66 -7.41 28.33
CA LEU A 168 15.76 -8.07 29.27
C LEU A 168 16.59 -8.98 30.18
N PRO A 169 16.38 -8.93 31.52
CA PRO A 169 17.05 -9.83 32.44
C PRO A 169 16.46 -11.24 32.25
N PHE A 170 17.19 -12.08 31.54
CA PHE A 170 17.17 -13.53 31.71
C PHE A 170 18.34 -13.93 32.61
#